data_AF-A0A5M3Y4X4-F1
#
_entry.id   AF-A0A5M3Y4X4-F1
#
_cell.length_a   1.000
_cell.length_b   1.000
_cell.length_c   1.000
_cell.angle_alpha   90.00
_cell.angle_beta   90.00
_cell.angle_gamma   90.00
#
_symmetry.space_group_name_H-M   'P 1'
#
loop_
_entity.id
_entity.type
_entity.pdbx_description
1 polymer ?
#
loop_
_entity_poly.entity_id
_entity_poly.type
_entity_poly.pdbx_seq_one_letter_code
_entity_poly.pdbx_strand_id
1 'polypeptide(L)'
;MTWWSVVRFLHVLSAALWVGGQLTVSLVVLPLARRLLDEHRRAEVLRAVGRRFGIVTAAVFLPVQLATGVALAWRKGVTWASLADPGYGRILAAKLLLFCAVMAAAGLHGWASGAARPSLARAMAVTALVGSLGVVLLATALPAT
;
A
#
# COMPACT_ATOMS: atom_id res chain seq x y z
N MET A 1 3.03 -21.07 18.59
CA MET A 1 2.32 -20.03 17.81
C MET A 1 1.20 -20.70 17.02
N THR A 2 0.02 -20.09 16.88
CA THR A 2 -1.06 -20.67 16.06
C THR A 2 -0.85 -20.33 14.58
N TRP A 3 -1.37 -21.15 13.67
CA TRP A 3 -1.40 -20.86 12.23
C TRP A 3 -1.94 -19.46 11.93
N TRP A 4 -3.02 -19.06 12.61
CA TRP A 4 -3.65 -17.74 12.45
C TRP A 4 -2.78 -16.58 12.94
N SER A 5 -1.91 -16.82 13.91
CA SER A 5 -0.90 -15.84 14.33
C SER A 5 0.09 -15.57 13.19
N VAL A 6 0.50 -16.60 12.44
CA VAL A 6 1.40 -16.46 11.28
C VAL A 6 0.73 -15.71 10.15
N VAL A 7 -0.52 -16.05 9.80
CA VAL A 7 -1.29 -15.33 8.77
C VAL A 7 -1.41 -13.85 9.10
N ARG A 8 -1.76 -13.51 10.35
CA ARG A 8 -1.83 -12.12 10.80
C ARG A 8 -0.47 -11.44 10.79
N PHE A 9 0.59 -12.12 11.23
CA PHE A 9 1.95 -11.61 11.19
C PHE A 9 2.36 -11.25 9.76
N LEU A 10 2.15 -12.15 8.80
CA LEU A 10 2.46 -11.90 7.39
C LEU A 10 1.66 -10.73 6.81
N HIS A 11 0.37 -10.60 7.18
CA HIS A 11 -0.46 -9.46 6.78
C HIS A 11 0.13 -8.13 7.29
N VAL A 12 0.45 -8.06 8.58
CA VAL A 12 0.99 -6.84 9.20
C VAL A 12 2.40 -6.53 8.70
N LEU A 13 3.26 -7.54 8.58
CA LEU A 13 4.63 -7.38 8.08
C LEU A 13 4.62 -6.88 6.64
N SER A 14 3.82 -7.47 5.76
CA SER A 14 3.67 -7.04 4.37
C SER A 14 3.19 -5.59 4.28
N ALA A 15 2.15 -5.23 5.05
CA ALA A 15 1.66 -3.85 5.11
C ALA A 15 2.73 -2.87 5.64
N ALA A 16 3.46 -3.24 6.69
CA ALA A 16 4.51 -2.41 7.28
C ALA A 16 5.68 -2.19 6.30
N LEU A 17 6.12 -3.23 5.58
CA LEU A 17 7.17 -3.12 4.57
C LEU A 17 6.72 -2.30 3.36
N TRP A 18 5.46 -2.42 2.94
CA TRP A 18 4.90 -1.60 1.88
C TRP A 18 4.88 -0.13 2.28
N VAL A 19 4.14 0.22 3.33
CA VAL A 19 3.96 1.63 3.74
C VAL A 19 5.29 2.22 4.19
N GLY A 20 6.10 1.45 4.93
CA GLY A 20 7.47 1.80 5.29
C GLY A 20 8.33 2.07 4.06
N GLY A 21 8.28 1.23 3.03
CA GLY A 21 9.01 1.44 1.78
C GLY A 21 8.59 2.72 1.05
N GLN A 22 7.29 3.03 0.99
CA GLN A 22 6.81 4.30 0.42
C GLN A 22 7.35 5.51 1.20
N LEU A 23 7.36 5.43 2.53
CA LEU A 23 7.92 6.46 3.41
C LEU A 23 9.44 6.58 3.22
N THR A 24 10.19 5.48 3.19
CA THR A 24 11.63 5.49 2.96
C THR A 24 11.98 6.13 1.62
N VAL A 25 11.28 5.76 0.54
CA VAL A 25 11.50 6.37 -0.78
C VAL A 25 11.21 7.87 -0.75
N SER A 26 10.11 8.28 -0.13
CA SER A 26 9.64 9.67 -0.15
C SER A 26 10.43 10.60 0.78
N LEU A 27 10.79 10.12 1.98
CA LEU A 27 11.37 10.91 3.06
C LEU A 27 12.90 10.80 3.14
N VAL A 28 13.48 9.71 2.65
CA VAL A 28 14.93 9.45 2.76
C VAL A 28 15.59 9.47 1.39
N VAL A 29 15.15 8.59 0.48
CA VAL A 29 15.81 8.41 -0.83
C VAL A 29 15.64 9.65 -1.71
N LEU A 30 14.41 10.14 -1.86
CA LEU A 30 14.10 11.26 -2.75
C LEU A 30 14.82 12.56 -2.35
N PRO A 31 14.81 13.01 -1.08
CA PRO A 31 15.52 14.22 -0.68
C PRO A 31 17.04 14.09 -0.83
N LEU A 32 17.60 12.92 -0.51
CA LEU A 32 19.03 12.69 -0.64
C LEU A 32 19.48 12.68 -2.11
N ALA A 33 18.73 12.00 -2.98
CA ALA A 33 18.99 11.99 -4.41
C ALA A 33 18.90 13.39 -5.03
N ARG A 34 17.96 14.24 -4.56
CA ARG A 34 17.87 15.65 -4.99
C ARG A 34 19.06 16.50 -4.55
N ARG A 35 19.68 16.18 -3.41
CA ARG A 35 20.81 16.93 -2.85
C ARG A 35 22.16 16.51 -3.43
N LEU A 36 22.34 15.21 -3.69
CA LEU A 36 23.66 14.63 -4.01
C LEU A 36 23.87 14.31 -5.50
N LEU A 37 22.81 14.20 -6.30
CA LEU A 37 22.90 13.77 -7.69
C LEU A 37 22.51 14.89 -8.66
N ASP A 38 23.17 14.91 -9.81
CA ASP A 38 22.73 15.68 -10.97
C ASP A 38 21.38 15.19 -11.51
N GLU A 39 20.76 15.96 -12.40
CA GLU A 39 19.43 15.65 -12.94
C GLU A 39 19.36 14.26 -13.60
N HIS A 40 20.38 13.90 -14.37
CA HIS A 40 20.39 12.66 -15.15
C HIS A 40 20.49 11.43 -14.25
N ARG A 41 21.49 11.40 -13.35
CA ARG A 41 21.68 10.31 -12.38
C ARG A 41 20.51 10.22 -11.41
N ARG A 42 19.96 11.37 -10.99
CA ARG A 42 18.76 11.40 -10.13
C ARG A 42 17.57 10.73 -10.81
N ALA A 43 17.29 11.07 -12.06
CA ALA A 43 16.20 10.47 -12.81
C ALA A 43 16.39 8.95 -12.98
N GLU A 44 17.61 8.51 -13.28
CA GLU A 44 17.97 7.10 -13.41
C GLU A 44 17.73 6.32 -12.11
N VAL A 45 18.28 6.80 -10.99
CA VAL A 45 18.16 6.16 -9.67
C VAL A 45 16.71 6.10 -9.23
N LEU A 46 15.96 7.21 -9.30
CA LEU A 46 14.57 7.26 -8.86
C LEU A 46 13.68 6.35 -9.72
N ARG A 47 13.94 6.26 -11.03
CA ARG A 47 13.23 5.33 -11.91
C ARG A 47 13.56 3.87 -11.59
N ALA A 48 14.81 3.56 -11.30
CA ALA A 48 15.23 2.20 -10.91
C ALA A 48 14.59 1.77 -9.58
N VAL A 49 14.64 2.65 -8.57
CA VAL A 49 14.00 2.43 -7.27
C VAL A 49 12.49 2.26 -7.42
N GLY A 50 11.82 3.19 -8.11
CA GLY A 50 10.37 3.12 -8.34
C GLY A 50 9.95 1.86 -9.08
N ARG A 51 10.68 1.47 -10.13
CA ARG A 51 10.41 0.22 -10.88
C ARG A 51 10.57 -1.01 -10.00
N ARG A 52 11.68 -1.10 -9.24
CA ARG A 52 11.92 -2.24 -8.34
C ARG A 52 10.86 -2.31 -7.25
N PHE A 53 10.52 -1.19 -6.63
CA PHE A 53 9.48 -1.12 -5.61
C PHE A 53 8.11 -1.51 -6.16
N GLY A 54 7.76 -1.05 -7.38
CA GLY A 54 6.53 -1.43 -8.06
C GLY A 54 6.45 -2.94 -8.34
N ILE A 55 7.54 -3.54 -8.83
CA ILE A 55 7.62 -5.00 -9.06
C ILE A 55 7.47 -5.77 -7.75
N VAL A 56 8.17 -5.38 -6.68
CA VAL A 56 8.05 -6.05 -5.36
C VAL A 56 6.64 -5.89 -4.80
N THR A 57 6.02 -4.72 -4.97
CA THR A 57 4.64 -4.47 -4.54
C THR A 57 3.67 -5.40 -5.26
N ALA A 58 3.76 -5.49 -6.59
CA ALA A 58 2.87 -6.32 -7.40
C ALA A 58 3.10 -7.83 -7.20
N ALA A 59 4.36 -8.27 -7.09
CA ALA A 59 4.72 -9.68 -7.01
C ALA A 59 4.68 -10.25 -5.60
N VAL A 60 4.83 -9.42 -4.56
CA VAL A 60 4.95 -9.88 -3.17
C VAL A 60 3.87 -9.25 -2.30
N PHE A 61 3.89 -7.92 -2.12
CA PHE A 61 3.04 -7.29 -1.10
C PHE A 61 1.55 -7.42 -1.40
N LEU A 62 1.15 -7.22 -2.65
CA LEU A 62 -0.24 -7.32 -3.08
C LEU A 62 -0.78 -8.75 -2.94
N PRO A 63 -0.15 -9.81 -3.48
CA PRO A 63 -0.59 -11.19 -3.26
C PRO A 63 -0.66 -11.57 -1.79
N VAL A 64 0.37 -11.23 -0.99
CA VAL A 64 0.37 -11.51 0.45
C VAL A 64 -0.78 -10.79 1.15
N GLN A 65 -1.04 -9.51 0.83
CA GLN A 65 -2.15 -8.77 1.44
C GLN A 65 -3.53 -9.31 1.08
N LEU A 66 -3.74 -9.67 -0.18
CA LEU A 66 -5.01 -10.24 -0.62
C LEU A 66 -5.23 -11.61 0.01
N ALA A 67 -4.25 -12.51 -0.08
CA ALA A 67 -4.38 -13.87 0.44
C ALA A 67 -4.59 -13.87 1.97
N THR A 68 -3.77 -13.13 2.71
CA THR A 68 -3.89 -13.07 4.17
C THR A 68 -5.12 -12.27 4.61
N GLY A 69 -5.50 -11.20 3.89
CA GLY A 69 -6.69 -10.41 4.18
C GLY A 69 -7.98 -11.22 4.00
N VAL A 70 -8.09 -11.98 2.89
CA VAL A 70 -9.21 -12.89 2.63
C VAL A 70 -9.25 -14.01 3.67
N ALA A 71 -8.11 -14.62 4.00
CA ALA A 71 -8.06 -15.67 5.02
C ALA A 71 -8.52 -15.17 6.39
N LEU A 72 -8.11 -13.95 6.80
CA LEU A 72 -8.52 -13.35 8.06
C LEU A 72 -10.01 -12.97 8.06
N ALA A 73 -10.53 -12.45 6.95
CA ALA A 73 -11.95 -12.14 6.79
C ALA A 73 -12.81 -13.41 6.85
N TRP A 74 -12.39 -14.48 6.16
CA TRP A 74 -13.06 -15.77 6.18
C TRP A 74 -13.07 -16.37 7.58
N ARG A 75 -11.94 -16.35 8.30
CA ARG A 75 -11.87 -16.80 9.70
C ARG A 75 -12.88 -16.09 10.60
N LYS A 76 -13.13 -14.80 10.35
CA LYS A 76 -14.11 -13.99 11.09
C LYS A 76 -15.56 -14.17 10.60
N GLY A 77 -15.80 -15.02 9.61
CA GLY A 77 -17.14 -15.25 9.06
C GLY A 77 -17.69 -14.05 8.28
N VAL A 78 -16.81 -13.19 7.75
CA VAL A 78 -17.23 -12.00 6.97
C VAL A 78 -17.95 -12.46 5.70
N THR A 79 -19.17 -11.97 5.51
CA THR A 79 -19.97 -12.12 4.29
C THR A 79 -20.17 -10.77 3.60
N TRP A 80 -20.66 -10.77 2.37
CA TRP A 80 -21.02 -9.52 1.67
C TRP A 80 -22.04 -8.68 2.45
N ALA A 81 -23.03 -9.33 3.07
CA ALA A 81 -24.01 -8.65 3.92
C ALA A 81 -23.36 -8.01 5.15
N SER A 82 -22.40 -8.69 5.77
CA SER A 82 -21.71 -8.19 6.97
C SER A 82 -20.92 -6.89 6.73
N LEU A 83 -20.61 -6.53 5.49
CA LEU A 83 -19.94 -5.27 5.16
C LEU A 83 -20.84 -4.04 5.37
N ALA A 84 -22.16 -4.21 5.35
CA ALA A 84 -23.12 -3.16 5.65
C ALA A 84 -23.34 -2.94 7.16
N ASP A 85 -22.94 -3.91 7.98
CA ASP A 85 -23.17 -3.90 9.42
C ASP A 85 -22.36 -2.79 10.11
N PRO A 86 -22.99 -2.03 11.02
CA PRO A 86 -22.28 -1.05 11.84
C PRO A 86 -21.11 -1.67 12.61
N GLY A 87 -20.05 -0.89 12.83
CA GLY A 87 -18.85 -1.35 13.53
C GLY A 87 -17.86 -2.04 12.59
N TYR A 88 -17.59 -3.32 12.82
CA TYR A 88 -16.53 -4.06 12.11
C TYR A 88 -16.74 -4.08 10.58
N GLY A 89 -17.98 -4.32 10.14
CA GLY A 89 -18.37 -4.43 8.73
C GLY A 89 -18.03 -3.20 7.90
N ARG A 90 -18.59 -2.05 8.30
CA ARG A 90 -18.37 -0.76 7.61
C ARG A 90 -16.91 -0.31 7.64
N ILE A 91 -16.18 -0.53 8.75
CA ILE A 91 -14.74 -0.19 8.81
C ILE A 91 -13.96 -1.07 7.83
N LEU A 92 -14.27 -2.37 7.75
CA LEU A 92 -13.66 -3.26 6.77
C LEU A 92 -13.99 -2.82 5.34
N ALA A 93 -15.25 -2.48 5.06
CA ALA A 93 -15.67 -1.99 3.75
C ALA A 93 -14.91 -0.71 3.35
N ALA A 94 -14.81 0.27 4.26
CA ALA A 94 -14.03 1.48 4.04
C ALA A 94 -12.55 1.18 3.78
N LYS A 95 -11.97 0.24 4.54
CA LYS A 95 -10.58 -0.20 4.34
C LYS A 95 -10.38 -0.82 2.95
N LEU A 96 -11.30 -1.66 2.48
CA LEU A 96 -11.23 -2.30 1.17
C LEU A 96 -11.40 -1.28 0.03
N LEU A 97 -12.35 -0.36 0.14
CA LEU A 97 -12.54 0.72 -0.84
C LEU A 97 -11.29 1.62 -0.93
N LEU A 98 -10.74 2.01 0.22
CA LEU A 98 -9.52 2.81 0.26
C LEU A 98 -8.33 2.04 -0.31
N PHE A 99 -8.22 0.74 -0.01
CA PHE A 99 -7.19 -0.12 -0.60
C PHE A 99 -7.29 -0.14 -2.14
N CYS A 100 -8.49 -0.31 -2.70
CA CYS A 100 -8.71 -0.23 -4.15
C CYS A 100 -8.31 1.14 -4.72
N ALA A 101 -8.66 2.24 -4.04
CA ALA A 101 -8.26 3.58 -4.45
C ALA A 101 -6.72 3.77 -4.44
N VAL A 102 -6.04 3.21 -3.42
CA VAL A 102 -4.57 3.19 -3.37
C VAL A 102 -3.99 2.38 -4.53
N MET A 103 -4.58 1.24 -4.90
CA MET A 103 -4.11 0.44 -6.04
C MET A 103 -4.24 1.22 -7.35
N ALA A 104 -5.38 1.89 -7.56
CA ALA A 104 -5.60 2.75 -8.72
C ALA A 104 -4.58 3.89 -8.77
N ALA A 105 -4.36 4.59 -7.66
CA ALA A 105 -3.36 5.66 -7.56
C ALA A 105 -1.94 5.15 -7.82
N ALA A 106 -1.54 3.99 -7.27
CA ALA A 106 -0.23 3.39 -7.50
C ALA A 106 -0.03 3.00 -8.98
N GLY A 107 -1.05 2.41 -9.62
CA GLY A 107 -1.03 2.11 -11.04
C GLY A 107 -0.92 3.36 -11.91
N LEU A 108 -1.72 4.39 -11.61
CA LEU A 108 -1.66 5.69 -12.30
C LEU A 108 -0.32 6.40 -12.10
N HIS A 109 0.29 6.29 -10.92
CA HIS A 109 1.65 6.78 -10.68
C HIS A 109 2.67 6.10 -11.61
N GLY A 110 2.63 4.76 -11.70
CA GLY A 110 3.52 3.99 -12.57
C GLY A 110 3.35 4.35 -14.04
N TRP A 111 2.10 4.43 -14.52
CA TRP A 111 1.78 4.85 -15.87
C TRP A 111 2.23 6.30 -16.16
N ALA A 112 1.89 7.25 -15.30
CA ALA A 112 2.25 8.66 -15.47
C ALA A 112 3.76 8.89 -15.46
N SER A 113 4.50 8.08 -14.69
CA SER A 113 5.97 8.09 -14.67
C SER A 113 6.56 7.59 -15.99
N GLY A 114 5.93 6.61 -16.65
CA GLY A 114 6.32 6.14 -17.98
C GLY A 114 5.91 7.09 -19.11
N ALA A 115 4.76 7.76 -18.98
CA ALA A 115 4.22 8.70 -19.96
C ALA A 115 4.80 10.13 -19.85
N ALA A 116 5.86 10.33 -19.07
CA ALA A 116 6.50 11.63 -18.83
C ALA A 116 5.53 12.73 -18.33
N ARG A 117 4.59 12.37 -17.44
CA ARG A 117 3.62 13.29 -16.80
C ARG A 117 3.97 13.55 -15.33
N PRO A 118 4.96 14.41 -15.02
CA PRO A 118 5.54 14.51 -13.68
C PRO A 118 4.58 15.04 -12.61
N SER A 119 3.67 15.96 -12.97
CA SER A 119 2.67 16.51 -12.04
C SER A 119 1.69 15.43 -11.57
N LEU A 120 1.14 14.66 -12.51
CA LEU A 120 0.23 13.55 -12.22
C LEU A 120 0.94 12.43 -11.46
N ALA A 121 2.15 12.05 -11.89
CA ALA A 121 2.94 11.02 -11.21
C ALA A 121 3.18 11.37 -9.73
N ARG A 122 3.49 12.64 -9.44
CA ARG A 122 3.69 13.14 -8.07
C ARG A 122 2.38 13.13 -7.28
N ALA A 123 1.29 13.64 -7.86
CA ALA A 123 -0.01 13.65 -7.19
C ALA A 123 -0.45 12.23 -6.82
N MET A 124 -0.36 11.29 -7.75
CA MET A 124 -0.74 9.89 -7.54
C MET A 124 0.17 9.17 -6.53
N ALA A 125 1.46 9.48 -6.49
CA ALA A 125 2.36 8.95 -5.46
C ALA A 125 1.96 9.41 -4.06
N VAL A 126 1.65 10.70 -3.89
CA VAL A 126 1.19 11.26 -2.61
C VAL A 126 -0.15 10.67 -2.22
N THR A 127 -1.10 10.59 -3.16
CA THR A 127 -2.41 9.95 -2.92
C THR A 127 -2.26 8.51 -2.48
N ALA A 128 -1.40 7.72 -3.14
CA ALA A 128 -1.15 6.34 -2.77
C ALA A 128 -0.51 6.23 -1.38
N LEU A 129 0.46 7.08 -1.04
CA LEU A 129 1.09 7.10 0.29
C LEU A 129 0.08 7.45 1.39
N VAL A 130 -0.65 8.56 1.25
CA VAL A 130 -1.64 9.03 2.23
C VAL A 130 -2.77 8.00 2.37
N GLY A 131 -3.26 7.46 1.27
CA GLY A 131 -4.26 6.41 1.29
C GLY A 131 -3.75 5.14 1.99
N SER A 132 -2.49 4.76 1.79
CA SER A 132 -1.89 3.60 2.46
C SER A 132 -1.79 3.79 3.97
N LEU A 133 -1.44 4.99 4.43
CA LEU A 133 -1.50 5.37 5.85
C LEU A 133 -2.94 5.29 6.38
N GLY A 134 -3.91 5.73 5.61
CA GLY A 134 -5.34 5.60 5.94
C GLY A 134 -5.79 4.13 6.05
N VAL A 135 -5.30 3.24 5.18
CA VAL A 135 -5.56 1.79 5.26
C VAL A 135 -5.03 1.21 6.57
N VAL A 136 -3.84 1.63 7.01
CA VAL A 136 -3.25 1.22 8.29
C VAL A 136 -4.07 1.76 9.46
N LEU A 137 -4.48 3.04 9.41
CA LEU A 137 -5.34 3.65 10.44
C LEU A 137 -6.68 2.93 10.58
N LEU A 138 -7.34 2.62 9.45
CA LEU A 138 -8.59 1.86 9.46
C LEU A 138 -8.37 0.43 9.99
N ALA A 139 -7.21 -0.16 9.72
CA ALA A 139 -6.88 -1.47 10.27
C ALA A 139 -6.76 -1.44 11.80
N THR A 140 -6.19 -0.37 12.39
CA THR A 140 -6.10 -0.23 13.85
C THR A 140 -7.44 0.10 14.51
N ALA A 141 -8.38 0.66 13.74
CA ALA A 141 -9.73 0.97 14.21
C ALA A 141 -10.70 -0.23 14.17
N LEU A 142 -10.31 -1.37 13.59
CA LEU A 142 -11.14 -2.57 13.59
C LEU A 142 -11.35 -3.06 15.02
N PRO A 143 -12.61 -3.23 15.49
CA PRO A 143 -12.88 -3.70 16.84
C PRO A 143 -12.17 -5.01 17.16
N ALA A 144 -11.52 -5.05 18.33
CA ALA A 144 -11.04 -6.30 18.90
C ALA A 144 -12.28 -7.17 19.19
N THR A 145 -12.30 -8.34 18.60
CA THR A 145 -13.34 -9.37 18.76
C THR A 145 -12.66 -10.60 19.33
#